data_AF-A0A9D4AIJ6-F1
#
_entry.id   AF-A0A9D4AIJ6-F1
#
_cell.length_a   1.000
_cell.length_b   1.000
_cell.length_c   1.000
_cell.angle_alpha   90.00
_cell.angle_beta   90.00
_cell.angle_gamma   90.00
#
_symmetry.space_group_name_H-M   'P 1'
#
loop_
_entity.id
_entity.type
_entity.pdbx_description
1 polymer ?
#
loop_
_entity_poly.entity_id
_entity_poly.type
_entity_poly.pdbx_seq_one_letter_code
_entity_poly.pdbx_strand_id
1 'polypeptide(L)'
;MMSVLRIKDGQVGWTRGETWVDSGFAKSFIFFFFPKSLLIEFNQGRVLKTPAFEMLSRLASQRLIEVRQAFRLSAQVYRSFSTALNYHIDGPDNNPDLPWEFSEANKAKVKGILSHYPSNYKQSAVISLLDLAQQQHGGWLPVSAMNAVAKVVGVAPIRVYEVATFYSMFNRSKVGKYHLLVCGTTPCMICGSREIEGALLKHLGVERNGKCCKHSACSLYTHHGCCVNAPMIAVADYTNGYEGYTYNYYEDVTTQRLVEIVEMLRKGEKPPVGTQNPKRIMSGPEGGNTTLLSDPKPPPCRDLDACFLLNFLSSSSHFFCFLSANITSGDFPWNFNLV
;
A
#
# COMPACT_ATOMS: atom_id res chain seq x y z
N MET A 1 -24.53 -30.16 41.06
CA MET A 1 -24.27 -28.85 41.73
C MET A 1 -22.91 -28.34 41.25
N MET A 2 -22.88 -27.45 40.27
CA MET A 2 -21.65 -26.77 39.83
C MET A 2 -21.45 -25.51 40.67
N SER A 3 -20.28 -25.38 41.28
CA SER A 3 -19.84 -24.18 41.99
C SER A 3 -18.82 -23.46 41.11
N VAL A 4 -19.02 -22.17 40.84
CA VAL A 4 -18.14 -21.37 39.98
C VAL A 4 -17.26 -20.48 40.86
N LEU A 5 -15.95 -20.45 40.58
CA LEU A 5 -14.99 -19.59 41.25
C LEU A 5 -15.01 -18.19 40.60
N ARG A 6 -15.28 -17.13 41.36
CA ARG A 6 -15.18 -15.74 40.89
C ARG A 6 -14.03 -15.05 41.62
N ILE A 7 -13.19 -14.33 40.87
CA ILE A 7 -12.12 -13.49 41.42
C ILE A 7 -12.45 -12.05 41.03
N LYS A 8 -12.71 -11.20 42.02
CA LYS A 8 -12.83 -9.74 41.87
C LYS A 8 -12.08 -9.09 43.03
N ASP A 9 -11.21 -8.15 42.73
CA ASP A 9 -10.49 -7.32 43.71
C ASP A 9 -9.78 -8.10 44.83
N GLY A 10 -9.10 -9.19 44.46
CA GLY A 10 -8.17 -9.89 45.35
C GLY A 10 -8.80 -10.79 46.43
N GLN A 11 -10.12 -10.99 46.43
CA GLN A 11 -10.80 -11.97 47.32
C GLN A 11 -11.41 -13.12 46.52
N VAL A 12 -11.30 -14.35 47.05
CA VAL A 12 -11.81 -15.59 46.44
C VAL A 12 -13.00 -16.10 47.25
N GLY A 13 -14.14 -16.31 46.58
CA GLY A 13 -15.36 -16.82 47.22
C GLY A 13 -16.13 -17.80 46.32
N TRP A 14 -16.89 -18.70 46.96
CA TRP A 14 -17.72 -19.71 46.31
C TRP A 14 -19.21 -19.33 46.41
N THR A 15 -19.95 -19.37 45.31
CA THR A 15 -21.42 -19.17 45.32
C THR A 15 -22.13 -20.37 44.69
N ARG A 16 -23.19 -20.87 45.34
CA ARG A 16 -24.12 -21.87 44.79
C ARG A 16 -25.04 -21.20 43.78
N GLY A 17 -25.20 -21.83 42.61
CA GLY A 17 -25.79 -21.18 41.43
C GLY A 17 -27.29 -20.94 41.47
N GLU A 18 -27.69 -19.83 40.84
CA GLU A 18 -28.97 -19.67 40.13
C GLU A 18 -28.69 -19.04 38.76
N THR A 19 -29.40 -19.53 37.76
CA THR A 19 -29.37 -19.25 36.32
C THR A 19 -29.86 -17.83 35.99
N TRP A 20 -29.22 -17.08 35.06
CA TRP A 20 -29.88 -16.11 34.17
C TRP A 20 -29.03 -15.76 32.93
N VAL A 21 -29.73 -15.24 31.92
CA VAL A 21 -29.58 -15.33 30.45
C VAL A 21 -28.85 -14.14 29.80
N ASP A 22 -28.19 -14.42 28.67
CA ASP A 22 -27.68 -13.58 27.56
C ASP A 22 -26.91 -12.27 27.78
N SER A 23 -25.65 -12.27 27.31
CA SER A 23 -25.20 -11.38 26.22
C SER A 23 -23.78 -11.79 25.78
N GLY A 24 -23.62 -11.97 24.47
CA GLY A 24 -22.50 -12.64 23.83
C GLY A 24 -21.12 -12.10 24.19
N PHE A 25 -20.31 -12.94 24.82
CA PHE A 25 -18.84 -12.92 24.74
C PHE A 25 -18.36 -14.34 25.04
N ALA A 26 -17.89 -15.06 24.01
CA ALA A 26 -17.25 -16.36 24.19
C ALA A 26 -15.93 -16.16 24.96
N LYS A 27 -15.97 -16.32 26.29
CA LYS A 27 -14.76 -16.43 27.12
C LYS A 27 -14.46 -17.91 27.31
N SER A 28 -13.35 -18.36 26.76
CA SER A 28 -12.81 -19.71 26.97
C SER A 28 -12.52 -19.91 28.47
N PHE A 29 -13.28 -20.78 29.13
CA PHE A 29 -13.03 -21.17 30.53
C PHE A 29 -12.19 -22.44 30.56
N ILE A 30 -11.04 -22.39 31.23
CA ILE A 30 -10.17 -23.53 31.49
C ILE A 30 -10.72 -24.28 32.71
N PHE A 31 -11.25 -25.49 32.52
CA PHE A 31 -11.65 -26.37 33.62
C PHE A 31 -10.43 -27.13 34.14
N PHE A 32 -10.00 -26.84 35.38
CA PHE A 32 -9.04 -27.68 36.08
C PHE A 32 -9.79 -28.79 36.83
N PHE A 33 -9.62 -30.04 36.39
CA PHE A 33 -10.03 -31.23 37.13
C PHE A 33 -8.99 -31.50 38.24
N PHE A 34 -9.37 -31.34 39.50
CA PHE A 34 -8.57 -31.81 40.63
C PHE A 34 -9.09 -33.17 41.12
N PRO A 35 -8.21 -34.15 41.41
CA PRO A 35 -8.62 -35.46 41.92
C PRO A 35 -9.24 -35.36 43.33
N LYS A 36 -10.26 -36.19 43.58
CA LYS A 36 -11.11 -36.23 44.80
C LYS A 36 -10.37 -36.46 46.12
N SER A 37 -9.08 -36.79 46.11
CA SER A 37 -8.32 -37.16 47.31
C SER A 37 -7.82 -35.97 48.15
N LEU A 38 -7.97 -34.72 47.69
CA LEU A 38 -7.54 -33.51 48.42
C LEU A 38 -8.69 -32.74 49.07
N LEU A 39 -9.85 -33.37 49.25
CA LEU A 39 -11.11 -32.75 49.72
C LEU A 39 -11.55 -33.25 51.11
N ILE A 40 -10.62 -33.81 51.90
CA ILE A 40 -10.87 -34.22 53.28
C ILE A 40 -9.84 -33.47 54.14
N GLU A 41 -10.34 -32.76 55.16
CA GLU A 41 -9.64 -31.83 56.07
C GLU A 41 -9.55 -30.35 55.65
N PHE A 42 -10.69 -29.72 55.42
CA PHE A 42 -10.86 -28.27 55.66
C PHE A 42 -12.15 -28.02 56.45
N ASN A 43 -12.33 -28.72 57.56
CA ASN A 43 -13.41 -28.46 58.52
C ASN A 43 -12.82 -28.23 59.92
N GLN A 44 -11.96 -27.23 60.02
CA GLN A 44 -11.53 -26.54 61.24
C GLN A 44 -10.53 -25.46 60.81
N GLY A 45 -10.88 -24.18 60.96
CA GLY A 45 -10.15 -23.04 60.40
C GLY A 45 -8.69 -22.88 60.86
N ARG A 46 -7.77 -23.64 60.26
CA ARG A 46 -6.32 -23.39 60.30
C ARG A 46 -5.76 -23.39 58.89
N VAL A 47 -5.19 -22.25 58.49
CA VAL A 47 -4.41 -22.14 57.25
C VAL A 47 -3.08 -22.87 57.47
N LEU A 48 -2.96 -24.10 56.98
CA LEU A 48 -1.69 -24.81 56.96
C LEU A 48 -0.81 -24.22 55.84
N LYS A 49 0.09 -23.30 56.21
CA LYS A 49 1.22 -22.89 55.37
C LYS A 49 2.24 -24.04 55.32
N THR A 50 1.96 -25.06 54.52
CA THR A 50 2.97 -26.08 54.21
C THR A 50 3.86 -25.60 53.06
N PRO A 51 5.17 -25.89 53.07
CA PRO A 51 6.09 -25.47 52.01
C PRO A 51 5.70 -26.02 50.63
N ALA A 52 4.95 -27.13 50.59
CA ALA A 52 4.38 -27.70 49.37
C ALA A 52 3.32 -26.79 48.71
N PHE A 53 2.49 -26.09 49.49
CA PHE A 53 1.49 -25.16 48.96
C PHE A 53 2.15 -23.88 48.41
N GLU A 54 3.22 -23.42 49.06
CA GLU A 54 4.01 -22.27 48.59
C GLU A 54 4.78 -22.61 47.31
N MET A 55 5.33 -23.82 47.22
CA MET A 55 5.99 -24.33 46.01
C MET A 55 5.01 -24.49 44.84
N LEU A 56 3.82 -25.05 45.06
CA LEU A 56 2.79 -25.20 44.03
C LEU A 56 2.25 -23.85 43.55
N SER A 57 2.08 -22.87 44.45
CA SER A 57 1.66 -21.52 44.06
C SER A 57 2.75 -20.77 43.27
N ARG A 58 4.03 -20.98 43.60
CA ARG A 58 5.17 -20.46 42.79
C ARG A 58 5.26 -21.10 41.41
N LEU A 59 5.04 -22.40 41.30
CA LEU A 59 5.02 -23.10 40.02
C LEU A 59 3.82 -22.68 39.16
N ALA A 60 2.65 -22.49 39.77
CA ALA A 60 1.47 -21.99 39.08
C ALA A 60 1.65 -20.54 38.61
N SER A 61 2.29 -19.68 39.41
CA SER A 61 2.58 -18.29 39.02
C SER A 61 3.62 -18.20 37.90
N GLN A 62 4.67 -19.04 37.92
CA GLN A 62 5.64 -19.15 36.83
C GLN A 62 4.98 -19.63 35.53
N ARG A 63 4.15 -20.68 35.58
CA ARG A 63 3.38 -21.16 34.42
C ARG A 63 2.42 -20.10 33.88
N LEU A 64 1.78 -19.32 34.74
CA LEU A 64 0.91 -18.22 34.31
C LEU A 64 1.70 -17.07 33.66
N ILE A 65 2.93 -16.80 34.11
CA ILE A 65 3.83 -15.81 33.51
C ILE A 65 4.32 -16.30 32.14
N GLU A 66 4.71 -17.57 32.01
CA GLU A 66 5.09 -18.19 30.74
C GLU A 66 3.94 -18.19 29.74
N VAL A 67 2.74 -18.55 30.18
CA VAL A 67 1.53 -18.49 29.35
C VAL A 67 1.23 -17.04 28.97
N ARG A 68 1.35 -16.06 29.88
CA ARG A 68 1.22 -14.63 29.52
C ARG A 68 2.30 -14.14 28.57
N GLN A 69 3.53 -14.63 28.68
CA GLN A 69 4.63 -14.30 27.78
C GLN A 69 4.41 -14.94 26.41
N ALA A 70 3.95 -16.19 26.35
CA ALA A 70 3.54 -16.87 25.13
C ALA A 70 2.35 -16.18 24.46
N PHE A 71 1.37 -15.70 25.25
CA PHE A 71 0.27 -14.87 24.78
C PHE A 71 0.71 -13.46 24.38
N ARG A 72 1.77 -12.90 24.96
CA ARG A 72 2.37 -11.62 24.50
C ARG A 72 3.17 -11.79 23.20
N LEU A 73 3.85 -12.93 23.03
CA LEU A 73 4.57 -13.28 21.80
C LEU A 73 3.61 -13.64 20.66
N SER A 74 2.46 -14.26 20.95
CA SER A 74 1.40 -14.49 19.97
C SER A 74 0.51 -13.25 19.75
N ALA A 75 0.39 -12.38 20.76
CA ALA A 75 -0.10 -11.02 20.62
C ALA A 75 0.98 -10.04 20.14
N GLN A 76 2.07 -10.55 19.54
CA GLN A 76 2.76 -9.84 18.49
C GLN A 76 1.79 -9.81 17.30
N VAL A 77 0.81 -8.91 17.47
CA VAL A 77 -0.30 -8.62 16.60
C VAL A 77 0.15 -8.84 15.17
N TYR A 78 -0.46 -9.84 14.51
CA TYR A 78 -0.73 -9.80 13.09
C TYR A 78 -1.36 -8.44 12.82
N ARG A 79 -0.52 -7.40 12.66
CA ARG A 79 -0.96 -6.06 12.33
C ARG A 79 -1.40 -6.18 10.90
N SER A 80 -2.66 -6.57 10.71
CA SER A 80 -3.41 -6.29 9.51
C SER A 80 -3.02 -4.90 9.06
N PHE A 81 -2.57 -4.82 7.81
CA PHE A 81 -2.19 -3.59 7.15
C PHE A 81 -3.09 -2.42 7.60
N SER A 82 -2.52 -1.29 8.03
CA SER A 82 -3.34 -0.09 8.27
C SER A 82 -4.01 0.43 7.00
N THR A 83 -3.69 -0.12 5.81
CA THR A 83 -4.46 0.17 4.59
C THR A 83 -5.89 -0.38 4.65
N ALA A 84 -6.20 -1.35 5.52
CA ALA A 84 -7.57 -1.81 5.74
C ALA A 84 -8.37 -0.91 6.69
N LEU A 85 -7.70 -0.15 7.57
CA LEU A 85 -8.37 0.77 8.49
C LEU A 85 -8.44 2.15 7.83
N ASN A 86 -9.62 2.75 7.73
CA ASN A 86 -9.78 4.08 7.14
C ASN A 86 -9.59 5.23 8.16
N TYR A 87 -8.92 4.93 9.28
CA TYR A 87 -8.61 5.87 10.35
C TYR A 87 -7.20 5.62 10.89
N HIS A 88 -6.70 6.58 11.66
CA HIS A 88 -5.37 6.52 12.26
C HIS A 88 -5.43 6.00 13.71
N ILE A 89 -4.41 5.23 14.09
CA ILE A 89 -4.13 4.85 15.48
C ILE A 89 -2.70 5.27 15.75
N ASP A 90 -2.51 6.08 16.79
CA ASP A 90 -1.19 6.58 17.14
C ASP A 90 -0.27 5.43 17.56
N GLY A 91 0.91 5.42 16.96
CA GLY A 91 2.00 4.51 17.27
C GLY A 91 3.28 5.28 17.60
N PRO A 92 4.28 4.61 18.21
CA PRO A 92 5.58 5.23 18.47
C PRO A 92 6.29 5.65 17.17
N ASP A 93 6.00 4.97 16.06
CA ASP A 93 6.58 5.21 14.74
C ASP A 93 5.68 6.02 13.80
N ASN A 94 4.42 6.24 14.16
CA ASN A 94 3.45 6.99 13.36
C ASN A 94 2.51 7.75 14.28
N ASN A 95 2.79 9.03 14.50
CA ASN A 95 1.93 9.94 15.25
C ASN A 95 2.07 11.35 14.64
N PRO A 96 1.09 12.25 14.87
CA PRO A 96 1.11 13.60 14.30
C PRO A 96 2.20 14.52 14.91
N ASP A 97 2.72 14.19 16.09
CA ASP A 97 3.70 15.00 16.82
C ASP A 97 5.14 14.81 16.32
N LEU A 98 5.42 13.72 15.59
CA LEU A 98 6.73 13.47 15.01
C LEU A 98 7.09 14.56 13.99
N PRO A 99 8.28 15.19 14.11
CA PRO A 99 8.72 16.15 13.11
C PRO A 99 9.03 15.41 11.80
N TRP A 100 8.41 15.87 10.72
CA TRP A 100 8.68 15.38 9.38
C TRP A 100 8.69 16.55 8.39
N GLU A 101 9.71 16.59 7.54
CA GLU A 101 9.83 17.54 6.45
C GLU A 101 10.48 16.87 5.23
N PHE A 102 10.35 17.49 4.05
CA PHE A 102 11.07 17.05 2.87
C PHE A 102 12.57 17.27 3.04
N SER A 103 13.39 16.33 2.55
CA SER A 103 14.85 16.52 2.47
C SER A 103 15.20 17.68 1.54
N GLU A 104 16.38 18.28 1.68
CA GLU A 104 16.82 19.40 0.84
C GLU A 104 16.77 19.07 -0.67
N ALA A 105 17.19 17.86 -1.04
CA ALA A 105 17.09 17.38 -2.42
C ALA A 105 15.64 17.28 -2.92
N ASN A 106 14.70 16.95 -2.03
CA ASN A 106 13.28 16.87 -2.36
C ASN A 106 12.57 18.22 -2.31
N LYS A 107 13.03 19.19 -1.51
CA LYS A 107 12.49 20.56 -1.50
C LYS A 107 12.57 21.22 -2.88
N ALA A 108 13.67 21.00 -3.62
CA ALA A 108 13.79 21.46 -5.00
C ALA A 108 12.72 20.84 -5.93
N LYS A 109 12.45 19.54 -5.76
CA LYS A 109 11.42 18.82 -6.54
C LYS A 109 10.01 19.24 -6.17
N VAL A 110 9.74 19.49 -4.89
CA VAL A 110 8.47 20.06 -4.43
C VAL A 110 8.18 21.36 -5.16
N LYS A 111 9.17 22.26 -5.28
CA LYS A 111 9.03 23.49 -6.05
C LYS A 111 8.76 23.23 -7.54
N GLY A 112 9.46 22.26 -8.13
CA GLY A 112 9.21 21.82 -9.52
C GLY A 112 7.78 21.31 -9.73
N ILE A 113 7.31 20.41 -8.86
CA ILE A 113 5.94 19.86 -8.91
C ILE A 113 4.91 20.98 -8.79
N LEU A 114 5.08 21.90 -7.84
CA LEU A 114 4.16 23.03 -7.65
C LEU A 114 4.13 23.96 -8.85
N SER A 115 5.22 24.08 -9.61
CA SER A 115 5.28 24.95 -10.80
C SER A 115 4.44 24.46 -11.98
N HIS A 116 4.06 23.18 -11.99
CA HIS A 116 3.16 22.64 -13.02
C HIS A 116 1.71 23.10 -12.86
N TYR A 117 1.35 23.66 -11.69
CA TYR A 117 -0.01 24.05 -11.36
C TYR A 117 -0.09 25.56 -11.10
N PRO A 118 -1.22 26.20 -11.42
CA PRO A 118 -1.38 27.63 -11.15
C PRO A 118 -1.41 27.90 -9.64
N SER A 119 -1.07 29.13 -9.26
CA SER A 119 -0.82 29.52 -7.86
C SER A 119 -2.01 29.31 -6.91
N ASN A 120 -3.24 29.38 -7.43
CA ASN A 120 -4.48 29.19 -6.69
C ASN A 120 -4.93 27.72 -6.61
N TYR A 121 -4.50 26.85 -7.53
CA TYR A 121 -4.85 25.42 -7.55
C TYR A 121 -3.66 24.51 -7.21
N LYS A 122 -2.85 24.93 -6.24
CA LYS A 122 -1.74 24.12 -5.70
C LYS A 122 -2.20 22.78 -5.13
N GLN A 123 -3.47 22.64 -4.76
CA GLN A 123 -4.06 21.38 -4.30
C GLN A 123 -3.93 20.24 -5.33
N SER A 124 -3.86 20.56 -6.62
CA SER A 124 -3.63 19.57 -7.68
C SER A 124 -2.30 18.82 -7.53
N ALA A 125 -1.32 19.39 -6.83
CA ALA A 125 -0.04 18.77 -6.55
C ALA A 125 -0.07 17.70 -5.45
N VAL A 126 -1.17 17.53 -4.72
CA VAL A 126 -1.23 16.65 -3.52
C VAL A 126 -0.83 15.21 -3.83
N ILE A 127 -1.26 14.65 -4.97
CA ILE A 127 -0.93 13.26 -5.35
C ILE A 127 0.58 13.12 -5.55
N SER A 128 1.19 14.00 -6.34
CA SER A 128 2.62 13.97 -6.63
C SER A 128 3.48 14.24 -5.39
N LEU A 129 3.02 15.11 -4.49
CA LEU A 129 3.72 15.42 -3.24
C LEU A 129 3.61 14.27 -2.22
N LEU A 130 2.46 13.60 -2.15
CA LEU A 130 2.29 12.40 -1.33
C LEU A 130 3.14 11.24 -1.87
N ASP A 131 3.21 11.05 -3.18
CA ASP A 131 4.07 10.03 -3.78
C ASP A 131 5.55 10.31 -3.47
N LEU A 132 6.00 11.56 -3.63
CA LEU A 132 7.34 11.99 -3.22
C LEU A 132 7.61 11.74 -1.72
N ALA A 133 6.64 12.03 -0.86
CA ALA A 133 6.75 11.80 0.58
C ALA A 133 6.84 10.29 0.91
N GLN A 134 6.06 9.46 0.23
CA GLN A 134 6.08 8.00 0.37
C GLN A 134 7.45 7.44 -0.01
N GLN A 135 7.99 7.89 -1.14
CA GLN A 135 9.31 7.47 -1.61
C GLN A 135 10.41 7.91 -0.65
N GLN A 136 10.36 9.15 -0.14
CA GLN A 136 11.32 9.65 0.84
C GLN A 136 11.29 8.83 2.15
N HIS A 137 10.09 8.44 2.60
CA HIS A 137 9.92 7.77 3.89
C HIS A 137 10.00 6.24 3.82
N GLY A 138 10.55 5.69 2.74
CA GLY A 138 10.80 4.25 2.60
C GLY A 138 9.53 3.44 2.33
N GLY A 139 8.63 3.99 1.51
CA GLY A 139 7.51 3.25 0.93
C GLY A 139 6.21 3.30 1.70
N TRP A 140 6.09 4.18 2.70
CA TRP A 140 4.83 4.41 3.41
C TRP A 140 4.71 5.85 3.91
N LEU A 141 3.48 6.26 4.23
CA LEU A 141 3.10 7.61 4.60
C LEU A 141 2.68 7.68 6.08
N PRO A 142 3.52 8.28 6.95
CA PRO A 142 3.12 8.63 8.30
C PRO A 142 2.19 9.85 8.26
N VAL A 143 1.41 10.02 9.33
CA VAL A 143 0.47 11.16 9.47
C VAL A 143 1.22 12.49 9.50
N SER A 144 2.41 12.51 10.10
CA SER A 144 3.30 13.69 10.08
C SER A 144 3.70 14.10 8.66
N ALA A 145 3.96 13.15 7.75
CA ALA A 145 4.26 13.45 6.35
C ALA A 145 3.04 14.04 5.61
N MET A 146 1.86 13.48 5.83
CA MET A 146 0.61 14.03 5.28
C MET A 146 0.35 15.46 5.78
N ASN A 147 0.61 15.72 7.06
CA ASN A 147 0.52 17.06 7.64
C ASN A 147 1.52 18.04 7.02
N ALA A 148 2.75 17.59 6.75
CA ALA A 148 3.74 18.42 6.08
C ALA A 148 3.33 18.76 4.64
N VAL A 149 2.78 17.79 3.89
CA VAL A 149 2.23 18.04 2.55
C VAL A 149 1.07 19.03 2.60
N ALA A 150 0.17 18.90 3.58
CA ALA A 150 -0.93 19.84 3.77
C ALA A 150 -0.43 21.28 4.01
N LYS A 151 0.62 21.46 4.81
CA LYS A 151 1.27 22.76 5.06
C LYS A 151 1.90 23.34 3.79
N VAL A 152 2.58 22.52 2.99
CA VAL A 152 3.23 22.96 1.74
C VAL A 152 2.20 23.44 0.71
N VAL A 153 1.08 22.74 0.60
CA VAL A 153 0.02 23.03 -0.36
C VAL A 153 -0.91 24.15 0.12
N GLY A 154 -1.02 24.35 1.44
CA GLY A 154 -1.91 25.35 2.04
C GLY A 154 -3.36 24.88 2.15
N VAL A 155 -3.59 23.58 2.36
CA VAL A 155 -4.93 22.98 2.52
C VAL A 155 -5.11 22.35 3.90
N ALA A 156 -6.36 22.16 4.32
CA ALA A 156 -6.65 21.44 5.55
C ALA A 156 -6.14 20.00 5.48
N PRO A 157 -5.47 19.47 6.53
CA PRO A 157 -4.92 18.11 6.53
C PRO A 157 -5.91 17.02 6.17
N ILE A 158 -7.20 17.21 6.50
CA ILE A 158 -8.26 16.26 6.18
C ILE A 158 -8.37 15.97 4.67
N ARG A 159 -8.15 16.97 3.80
CA ARG A 159 -8.19 16.77 2.34
C ARG A 159 -7.04 15.86 1.88
N VAL A 160 -5.89 15.97 2.53
CA VAL A 160 -4.73 15.11 2.25
C VAL A 160 -4.98 13.70 2.76
N TYR A 161 -5.61 13.55 3.93
CA TYR A 161 -5.99 12.24 4.47
C TYR A 161 -7.01 11.51 3.57
N GLU A 162 -8.01 12.23 3.05
CA GLU A 162 -8.97 11.69 2.08
C GLU A 162 -8.26 11.13 0.85
N VAL A 163 -7.33 11.89 0.27
CA VAL A 163 -6.54 11.43 -0.89
C VAL A 163 -5.66 10.23 -0.53
N ALA A 164 -4.95 10.28 0.59
CA ALA A 164 -4.05 9.21 1.03
C ALA A 164 -4.78 7.89 1.37
N THR A 165 -6.05 7.97 1.75
CA THR A 165 -6.90 6.80 2.05
C THR A 165 -7.63 6.27 0.81
N PHE A 166 -7.96 7.17 -0.13
CA PHE A 166 -8.70 6.83 -1.35
C PHE A 166 -7.84 6.09 -2.38
N TYR A 167 -6.62 6.55 -2.64
CA TYR A 167 -5.76 5.92 -3.64
C TYR A 167 -5.00 4.72 -3.05
N SER A 168 -5.12 3.56 -3.71
CA SER A 168 -4.51 2.30 -3.25
C SER A 168 -2.98 2.30 -3.30
N MET A 169 -2.35 3.15 -4.10
CA MET A 169 -0.88 3.28 -4.16
C MET A 169 -0.28 3.81 -2.86
N PHE A 170 -1.07 4.57 -2.09
CA PHE A 170 -0.60 5.21 -0.87
C PHE A 170 -0.60 4.23 0.30
N ASN A 171 0.60 3.80 0.68
CA ASN A 171 0.80 2.87 1.76
C ASN A 171 0.78 3.63 3.09
N ARG A 172 -0.22 3.39 3.94
CA ARG A 172 -0.34 4.05 5.26
C ARG A 172 0.32 3.26 6.40
N SER A 173 0.94 2.14 6.06
CA SER A 173 1.66 1.21 6.92
C SER A 173 2.97 0.83 6.27
N LYS A 174 3.98 0.50 7.08
CA LYS A 174 5.25 -0.04 6.61
C LYS A 174 5.05 -1.31 5.78
N VAL A 175 5.55 -1.29 4.54
CA VAL A 175 5.50 -2.39 3.55
C VAL A 175 6.86 -3.07 3.30
N GLY A 176 7.87 -2.78 4.11
CA GLY A 176 9.23 -3.28 3.88
C GLY A 176 9.94 -2.56 2.73
N LYS A 177 11.09 -3.10 2.29
CA LYS A 177 11.93 -2.47 1.26
C LYS A 177 11.39 -2.67 -0.15
N TYR A 178 10.91 -3.89 -0.44
CA TYR A 178 10.24 -4.20 -1.70
C TYR A 178 8.78 -4.49 -1.41
N HIS A 179 7.90 -3.80 -2.14
CA HIS A 179 6.47 -4.07 -2.13
C HIS A 179 6.10 -4.81 -3.41
N LEU A 180 5.82 -6.09 -3.25
CA LEU A 180 5.47 -7.02 -4.32
C LEU A 180 3.96 -6.97 -4.55
N LEU A 181 3.56 -6.55 -5.74
CA LEU A 181 2.18 -6.30 -6.14
C LEU A 181 1.78 -7.28 -7.23
N VAL A 182 1.05 -8.33 -6.85
CA VAL A 182 0.59 -9.35 -7.79
C VAL A 182 -0.78 -8.94 -8.35
N CYS A 183 -0.96 -9.05 -9.67
CA CYS A 183 -2.24 -8.76 -10.31
C CYS A 183 -3.25 -9.91 -10.09
N GLY A 184 -4.35 -9.59 -9.42
CA GLY A 184 -5.44 -10.55 -9.15
C GLY A 184 -6.64 -10.46 -10.09
N THR A 185 -6.58 -9.66 -11.17
CA THR A 185 -7.75 -9.43 -12.05
C THR A 185 -8.00 -10.57 -13.04
N THR A 186 -9.20 -10.63 -13.61
CA THR A 186 -9.66 -11.73 -14.47
C THR A 186 -8.66 -12.14 -15.57
N PRO A 187 -8.06 -11.23 -16.35
CA PRO A 187 -7.09 -11.62 -17.39
C PRO A 187 -5.85 -12.33 -16.81
N CYS A 188 -5.35 -11.87 -15.66
CA CYS A 188 -4.23 -12.54 -14.99
C CYS A 188 -4.68 -13.85 -14.30
N MET A 189 -5.89 -13.88 -13.76
CA MET A 189 -6.45 -15.04 -13.09
C MET A 189 -6.61 -16.24 -14.04
N ILE A 190 -7.12 -16.01 -15.26
CA ILE A 190 -7.24 -17.08 -16.27
C ILE A 190 -5.88 -17.56 -16.80
N CYS A 191 -4.86 -16.70 -16.76
CA CYS A 191 -3.48 -17.02 -17.10
C CYS A 191 -2.67 -17.59 -15.92
N GLY A 192 -3.32 -17.91 -14.80
CA GLY A 192 -2.69 -18.61 -13.67
C GLY A 192 -2.03 -17.71 -12.62
N SER A 193 -2.51 -16.47 -12.41
CA SER A 193 -1.92 -15.58 -11.40
C SER A 193 -2.16 -16.03 -9.95
N ARG A 194 -3.14 -16.92 -9.69
CA ARG A 194 -3.38 -17.49 -8.36
C ARG A 194 -2.28 -18.46 -7.96
N GLU A 195 -1.77 -19.23 -8.91
CA GLU A 195 -0.65 -20.14 -8.75
C GLU A 195 0.64 -19.33 -8.48
N ILE A 196 0.80 -18.20 -9.17
CA ILE A 196 1.90 -17.24 -8.95
C ILE A 196 1.83 -16.65 -7.52
N GLU A 197 0.66 -16.15 -7.09
CA GLU A 197 0.47 -15.64 -5.72
C GLU A 197 0.75 -16.72 -4.67
N GLY A 198 0.20 -17.93 -4.85
CA GLY A 198 0.41 -19.05 -3.94
C GLY A 198 1.88 -19.46 -3.81
N ALA A 199 2.60 -19.52 -4.94
CA ALA A 199 4.04 -19.77 -4.95
C ALA A 199 4.82 -18.67 -4.22
N LEU A 200 4.46 -17.40 -4.43
CA LEU A 200 5.09 -16.26 -3.79
C LEU A 200 4.91 -16.27 -2.27
N LEU A 201 3.67 -16.47 -1.81
CA LEU A 201 3.33 -16.50 -0.38
C LEU A 201 4.03 -17.67 0.32
N LYS A 202 4.06 -18.85 -0.33
CA LYS A 202 4.78 -20.03 0.19
C LYS A 202 6.28 -19.78 0.28
N HIS A 203 6.88 -19.12 -0.71
CA HIS A 203 8.31 -18.82 -0.74
C HIS A 203 8.72 -17.76 0.30
N LEU A 204 7.87 -16.75 0.50
CA LEU A 204 8.10 -15.70 1.49
C LEU A 204 7.75 -16.12 2.93
N GLY A 205 6.97 -17.19 3.09
CA GLY A 205 6.46 -17.64 4.39
C GLY A 205 5.52 -16.62 5.04
N VAL A 206 4.74 -15.90 4.23
CA VAL A 206 3.80 -14.88 4.68
C VAL A 206 2.38 -15.21 4.28
N GLU A 207 1.44 -14.80 5.10
CA GLU A 207 0.03 -14.79 4.71
C GLU A 207 -0.24 -13.64 3.72
N ARG A 208 -1.36 -13.75 3.00
CA ARG A 208 -1.81 -12.70 2.08
C ARG A 208 -2.01 -11.39 2.84
N ASN A 209 -1.44 -10.31 2.32
CA ASN A 209 -1.37 -9.00 3.01
C ASN A 209 -0.68 -9.07 4.38
N GLY A 210 0.16 -10.09 4.61
CA GLY A 210 1.02 -10.21 5.77
C GLY A 210 2.31 -9.42 5.59
N LYS A 211 2.92 -9.02 6.71
CA LYS A 211 4.28 -8.47 6.71
C LYS A 211 5.27 -9.63 6.64
N CYS A 212 6.23 -9.62 5.70
CA CYS A 212 7.36 -10.52 5.82
C CYS A 212 8.23 -10.05 6.98
N CYS A 213 8.61 -10.98 7.85
CA CYS A 213 9.25 -10.71 9.13
C CYS A 213 10.54 -9.90 9.05
N LYS A 214 11.17 -9.70 7.87
CA LYS A 214 12.47 -9.00 7.82
C LYS A 214 12.70 -7.98 6.67
N HIS A 215 12.17 -8.10 5.44
CA HIS A 215 12.66 -7.20 4.35
C HIS A 215 11.70 -6.81 3.21
N SER A 216 10.55 -7.46 3.03
CA SER A 216 9.61 -7.15 1.92
C SER A 216 8.16 -7.36 2.35
N ALA A 217 7.19 -6.73 1.69
CA ALA A 217 5.78 -7.07 1.86
C ALA A 217 5.20 -7.51 0.51
N CYS A 218 4.23 -8.42 0.59
CA CYS A 218 3.43 -8.84 -0.55
C CYS A 218 2.01 -8.33 -0.34
N SER A 219 1.47 -7.63 -1.33
CA SER A 219 0.07 -7.23 -1.37
C SER A 219 -0.53 -7.62 -2.69
N LEU A 220 -1.76 -8.13 -2.65
CA LEU A 220 -2.50 -8.31 -3.89
C LEU A 220 -3.08 -6.96 -4.30
N TYR A 221 -2.81 -6.57 -5.54
CA TYR A 221 -3.39 -5.39 -6.14
C TYR A 221 -4.32 -5.77 -7.28
N THR A 222 -5.15 -4.79 -7.66
CA THR A 222 -6.12 -4.94 -8.74
C THR A 222 -5.42 -4.77 -10.09
N HIS A 223 -6.01 -4.08 -11.05
CA HIS A 223 -5.55 -4.05 -12.43
C HIS A 223 -4.30 -3.19 -12.62
N HIS A 224 -3.28 -3.71 -13.30
CA HIS A 224 -2.01 -2.99 -13.57
C HIS A 224 -1.81 -2.58 -15.04
N GLY A 225 -2.74 -2.89 -15.95
CA GLY A 225 -2.65 -2.51 -17.37
C GLY A 225 -1.84 -3.47 -18.27
N CYS A 226 -1.02 -4.36 -17.72
CA CYS A 226 -0.19 -5.30 -18.50
C CYS A 226 -0.95 -6.60 -18.87
N CYS A 227 -2.15 -6.49 -19.44
CA CYS A 227 -3.02 -7.66 -19.64
C CYS A 227 -2.58 -8.60 -20.76
N VAL A 228 -1.98 -8.09 -21.84
CA VAL A 228 -1.47 -8.94 -22.92
C VAL A 228 -0.26 -9.76 -22.47
N ASN A 229 0.46 -9.26 -21.45
CA ASN A 229 1.60 -9.91 -20.82
C ASN A 229 1.24 -10.60 -19.49
N ALA A 230 -0.01 -11.06 -19.37
CA ALA A 230 -0.43 -11.82 -18.21
C ALA A 230 0.27 -13.19 -18.16
N PRO A 231 0.62 -13.70 -16.97
CA PRO A 231 0.49 -13.09 -15.64
C PRO A 231 1.66 -12.14 -15.32
N MET A 232 1.45 -11.19 -14.39
CA MET A 232 2.44 -10.15 -14.08
C MET A 232 2.52 -9.83 -12.58
N ILE A 233 3.64 -9.24 -12.19
CA ILE A 233 3.92 -8.70 -10.86
C ILE A 233 4.60 -7.34 -11.01
N ALA A 234 4.09 -6.34 -10.29
CA ALA A 234 4.77 -5.06 -10.12
C ALA A 234 5.58 -5.06 -8.82
N VAL A 235 6.79 -4.50 -8.87
CA VAL A 235 7.65 -4.38 -7.69
C VAL A 235 7.98 -2.91 -7.49
N ALA A 236 7.52 -2.37 -6.37
CA ALA A 236 7.96 -1.07 -5.90
C ALA A 236 9.20 -1.24 -5.02
N ASP A 237 10.33 -0.74 -5.48
CA ASP A 237 11.61 -0.73 -4.76
C ASP A 237 11.75 0.58 -3.97
N TYR A 238 11.71 0.46 -2.65
CA TYR A 238 11.87 1.57 -1.70
C TYR A 238 13.23 1.53 -0.96
N THR A 239 14.20 0.75 -1.44
CA THR A 239 15.50 0.54 -0.76
C THR A 239 16.31 1.83 -0.58
N ASN A 240 16.37 2.66 -1.63
CA ASN A 240 17.22 3.85 -1.70
C ASN A 240 16.41 5.16 -1.61
N GLY A 241 15.21 5.10 -1.02
CA GLY A 241 14.29 6.23 -0.96
C GLY A 241 13.92 6.75 -2.35
N TYR A 242 13.77 8.06 -2.49
CA TYR A 242 13.37 8.69 -3.76
C TYR A 242 14.37 8.45 -4.91
N GLU A 243 15.67 8.58 -4.67
CA GLU A 243 16.66 8.61 -5.77
C GLU A 243 16.80 7.28 -6.49
N GLY A 244 16.56 6.17 -5.79
CA GLY A 244 16.55 4.83 -6.37
C GLY A 244 15.16 4.21 -6.43
N TYR A 245 14.10 4.99 -6.27
CA TYR A 245 12.74 4.47 -6.36
C TYR A 245 12.49 3.95 -7.78
N THR A 246 12.06 2.69 -7.87
CA THR A 246 11.64 2.11 -9.15
C THR A 246 10.33 1.36 -8.96
N TYR A 247 9.43 1.52 -9.94
CA TYR A 247 8.17 0.79 -10.01
C TYR A 247 8.20 -0.09 -11.25
N ASN A 248 8.77 -1.28 -11.11
CA ASN A 248 9.10 -2.14 -12.23
C ASN A 248 8.01 -3.17 -12.46
N TYR A 249 7.66 -3.38 -13.74
CA TYR A 249 6.78 -4.45 -14.17
C TYR A 249 7.60 -5.66 -14.60
N TYR A 250 7.31 -6.81 -14.00
CA TYR A 250 7.78 -8.10 -14.48
C TYR A 250 6.57 -8.87 -15.01
N GLU A 251 6.60 -9.13 -16.30
CA GLU A 251 5.45 -9.63 -17.05
C GLU A 251 5.74 -11.00 -17.64
N ASP A 252 4.70 -11.72 -18.08
CA ASP A 252 4.80 -13.11 -18.55
C ASP A 252 5.53 -14.02 -17.55
N VAL A 253 5.28 -13.82 -16.25
CA VAL A 253 6.03 -14.49 -15.17
C VAL A 253 5.54 -15.91 -14.94
N THR A 254 6.48 -16.85 -14.81
CA THR A 254 6.19 -18.20 -14.32
C THR A 254 6.50 -18.32 -12.83
N THR A 255 5.99 -19.36 -12.17
CA THR A 255 6.26 -19.60 -10.74
C THR A 255 7.76 -19.73 -10.43
N GLN A 256 8.50 -20.40 -11.31
CA GLN A 256 9.96 -20.54 -11.21
C GLN A 256 10.65 -19.19 -11.35
N ARG A 257 10.30 -18.44 -12.41
CA ARG A 257 10.90 -17.14 -12.70
C ARG A 257 10.61 -16.12 -11.60
N LEU A 258 9.42 -16.17 -11.01
CA LEU A 258 9.05 -15.34 -9.87
C LEU A 258 9.99 -15.55 -8.68
N VAL A 259 10.28 -16.81 -8.32
CA VAL A 259 11.19 -17.15 -7.22
C VAL A 259 12.59 -16.63 -7.51
N GLU A 260 13.08 -16.79 -8.74
CA GLU A 260 14.36 -16.24 -9.17
C GLU A 260 14.41 -14.71 -9.01
N ILE A 261 13.38 -13.99 -9.48
CA ILE A 261 13.27 -12.53 -9.34
C ILE A 261 13.32 -12.13 -7.86
N VAL A 262 12.59 -12.82 -6.99
CA VAL A 262 12.57 -12.52 -5.55
C VAL A 262 13.95 -12.75 -4.91
N GLU A 263 14.65 -13.82 -5.28
CA GLU A 263 16.02 -14.07 -4.78
C GLU A 263 17.03 -13.05 -5.31
N MET A 264 16.93 -12.64 -6.58
CA MET A 264 17.76 -11.57 -7.16
C MET A 264 17.56 -10.26 -6.40
N LEU A 265 16.30 -9.87 -6.16
CA LEU A 265 15.97 -8.67 -5.38
C LEU A 265 16.48 -8.76 -3.93
N ARG A 266 16.44 -9.96 -3.33
CA ARG A 266 16.98 -10.20 -1.98
C ARG A 266 18.51 -10.03 -1.94
N LYS A 267 19.21 -10.41 -3.00
CA LYS A 267 20.66 -10.16 -3.16
C LYS A 267 21.00 -8.69 -3.43
N GLY A 268 20.00 -7.86 -3.75
CA GLY A 268 20.18 -6.47 -4.15
C GLY A 268 20.50 -6.30 -5.65
N GLU A 269 20.34 -7.35 -6.44
CA GLU A 269 20.44 -7.30 -7.90
C GLU A 269 19.14 -6.76 -8.49
N LYS A 270 19.24 -6.10 -9.65
CA LYS A 270 18.09 -5.59 -10.40
C LYS A 270 17.75 -6.57 -11.53
N PRO A 271 16.63 -7.31 -11.44
CA PRO A 271 16.22 -8.19 -12.52
C PRO A 271 15.85 -7.39 -13.79
N PRO A 272 15.91 -8.03 -14.98
CA PRO A 272 15.52 -7.37 -16.22
C PRO A 272 14.02 -7.03 -16.20
N VAL A 273 13.70 -5.76 -16.47
CA VAL A 273 12.33 -5.22 -16.45
C VAL A 273 11.60 -5.55 -17.76
N GLY A 274 10.28 -5.75 -17.67
CA GLY A 274 9.41 -6.07 -18.80
C GLY A 274 9.06 -7.56 -18.88
N THR A 275 8.77 -8.03 -20.09
CA THR A 275 8.45 -9.44 -20.34
C THR A 275 9.62 -10.35 -19.95
N GLN A 276 9.31 -11.37 -19.13
CA GLN A 276 10.26 -12.43 -18.80
C GLN A 276 10.26 -13.57 -19.83
N ASN A 277 9.41 -13.48 -20.87
CA ASN A 277 9.41 -14.40 -21.99
C ASN A 277 10.29 -13.84 -23.13
N PRO A 278 11.44 -14.47 -23.44
CA PRO A 278 12.37 -13.97 -24.45
C PRO A 278 11.84 -14.08 -25.89
N LYS A 279 10.78 -14.86 -26.13
CA LYS A 279 10.18 -15.03 -27.48
C LYS A 279 9.25 -13.88 -27.87
N ARG A 280 9.06 -12.93 -26.97
CA ARG A 280 8.16 -11.79 -27.13
C ARG A 280 8.94 -10.50 -27.01
N ILE A 281 8.57 -9.52 -27.82
CA ILE A 281 9.08 -8.16 -27.73
C ILE A 281 8.02 -7.34 -26.98
N MET A 282 8.28 -6.97 -25.72
CA MET A 282 7.35 -6.17 -24.89
C MET A 282 5.92 -6.74 -24.95
N SER A 283 4.96 -6.01 -25.52
CA SER A 283 3.55 -6.39 -25.68
C SER A 283 3.20 -7.10 -27.00
N GLY A 284 4.21 -7.47 -27.79
CA GLY A 284 4.02 -8.12 -29.08
C GLY A 284 3.45 -9.53 -29.01
N PRO A 285 2.99 -10.10 -30.13
CA PRO A 285 2.70 -11.52 -30.25
C PRO A 285 3.92 -12.38 -29.88
N GLU A 286 3.67 -13.54 -29.29
CA GLU A 286 4.73 -14.53 -29.06
C GLU A 286 5.19 -15.14 -30.39
N GLY A 287 6.51 -15.19 -30.61
CA GLY A 287 7.09 -15.69 -31.87
C GLY A 287 7.41 -14.61 -32.90
N GLY A 288 7.25 -13.33 -32.55
CA GLY A 288 7.59 -12.19 -33.38
C GLY A 288 6.38 -11.34 -33.74
N ASN A 289 6.61 -10.06 -34.02
CA ASN A 289 5.54 -9.13 -34.35
C ASN A 289 4.89 -9.50 -35.70
N THR A 290 3.56 -9.57 -35.74
CA THR A 290 2.79 -9.81 -36.98
C THR A 290 2.51 -8.52 -37.75
N THR A 291 2.65 -7.38 -37.09
CA THR A 291 2.49 -6.03 -37.62
C THR A 291 3.71 -5.18 -37.25
N LEU A 292 3.80 -3.94 -37.76
CA LEU A 292 4.95 -3.05 -37.51
C LEU A 292 6.30 -3.65 -37.96
N LEU A 293 6.29 -4.31 -39.13
CA LEU A 293 7.48 -4.95 -39.72
C LEU A 293 8.36 -3.97 -40.51
N SER A 294 7.77 -2.88 -41.00
CA SER A 294 8.45 -1.86 -41.80
C SER A 294 8.83 -0.66 -40.96
N ASP A 295 9.87 0.06 -41.38
CA ASP A 295 10.24 1.32 -40.76
C ASP A 295 9.08 2.33 -40.79
N PRO A 296 8.86 3.08 -39.69
CA PRO A 296 7.77 4.04 -39.59
C PRO A 296 8.00 5.19 -40.58
N LYS A 297 7.05 5.36 -41.50
CA LYS A 297 7.01 6.51 -42.40
C LYS A 297 5.97 7.51 -41.90
N PRO A 298 6.21 8.83 -42.01
CA PRO A 298 5.16 9.79 -41.73
C PRO A 298 3.96 9.46 -42.62
N PRO A 299 2.74 9.38 -42.04
CA PRO A 299 1.56 9.18 -42.86
C PRO A 299 1.47 10.33 -43.86
N PRO A 300 0.87 10.12 -45.04
CA PRO A 300 0.54 11.23 -45.92
C PRO A 300 -0.42 12.15 -45.15
N CYS A 301 0.10 13.23 -44.57
CA CYS A 301 -0.73 14.28 -44.04
C CYS A 301 -1.48 14.86 -45.24
N ARG A 302 -2.81 14.84 -45.17
CA ARG A 302 -3.61 15.68 -46.07
C ARG A 302 -3.16 17.10 -45.79
N ASP A 303 -2.51 17.76 -46.74
CA ASP A 303 -2.12 19.16 -46.63
C ASP A 303 -3.34 19.95 -46.14
N LEU A 304 -3.34 20.34 -44.87
CA LEU A 304 -4.37 21.24 -44.34
C LEU A 304 -4.24 22.62 -45.02
N ASP A 305 -3.06 22.91 -45.58
CA ASP A 305 -2.79 24.08 -46.41
C ASP A 305 -3.60 24.06 -47.73
N ALA A 306 -3.88 22.88 -48.29
CA ALA A 306 -4.75 22.75 -49.46
C ALA A 306 -6.25 22.98 -49.13
N CYS A 307 -6.66 22.81 -47.87
CA CYS A 307 -8.01 23.15 -47.41
C CYS A 307 -8.21 24.68 -47.23
N PHE A 308 -7.16 25.43 -46.92
CA PHE A 308 -7.24 26.90 -46.85
C PHE A 308 -7.51 27.53 -48.22
N LEU A 309 -6.94 26.98 -49.30
CA LEU A 309 -7.21 27.44 -50.67
C LEU A 309 -8.67 27.21 -51.11
N LEU A 310 -9.32 26.14 -50.65
CA LEU A 310 -10.73 25.88 -50.94
C LEU A 310 -11.68 26.78 -50.14
N ASN A 311 -11.31 27.20 -48.93
CA ASN A 311 -12.08 28.20 -48.17
C ASN A 311 -11.88 29.63 -48.68
N PHE A 312 -10.71 29.96 -49.24
CA PHE A 312 -10.50 31.25 -49.91
C PHE A 312 -11.32 31.36 -51.21
N LEU A 313 -11.44 30.26 -51.96
CA LEU A 313 -12.24 30.22 -53.19
C LEU A 313 -13.76 30.28 -52.94
N SER A 314 -14.24 29.83 -51.76
CA SER A 314 -15.67 29.95 -51.40
C SER A 314 -16.02 31.32 -50.82
N SER A 315 -15.09 32.04 -50.19
CA SER A 315 -15.30 33.40 -49.69
C SER A 315 -15.11 34.48 -50.76
N SER A 316 -14.38 34.20 -51.85
CA SER A 316 -14.18 35.14 -52.95
C SER A 316 -15.45 35.46 -53.76
N SER A 317 -16.53 34.69 -53.61
CA SER A 317 -17.85 35.02 -54.20
C SER A 317 -18.57 36.16 -53.46
N HIS A 318 -18.17 36.48 -52.23
CA HIS A 318 -18.75 37.57 -51.43
C HIS A 318 -17.81 38.78 -51.24
N PHE A 319 -16.53 38.67 -51.64
CA PHE A 319 -15.52 39.70 -51.40
C PHE A 319 -15.26 40.66 -52.58
N PHE A 320 -15.98 40.51 -53.70
CA PHE A 320 -15.87 41.43 -54.84
C PHE A 320 -16.66 42.74 -54.66
N CYS A 321 -17.35 42.94 -53.53
CA CYS A 321 -18.17 44.13 -53.27
C CYS A 321 -17.53 45.15 -52.30
N PHE A 322 -16.39 44.84 -51.67
CA PHE A 322 -15.78 45.72 -50.67
C PHE A 322 -14.26 45.63 -50.75
N LEU A 323 -13.61 46.39 -51.65
CA LEU A 323 -12.30 46.99 -51.40
C LEU A 323 -11.89 47.89 -52.58
N SER A 324 -12.60 49.01 -52.72
CA SER A 324 -12.00 50.23 -53.30
C SER A 324 -11.81 51.22 -52.16
N ALA A 325 -10.87 50.93 -51.26
CA ALA A 325 -10.34 51.93 -50.31
C ALA A 325 -9.05 51.43 -49.64
N ASN A 326 -7.94 52.03 -50.07
CA ASN A 326 -6.77 52.44 -49.29
C ASN A 326 -5.90 51.40 -48.56
N ILE A 327 -4.83 51.07 -49.28
CA ILE A 327 -3.42 51.02 -48.87
C ILE A 327 -3.06 52.03 -47.76
N THR A 328 -2.34 51.59 -46.71
CA THR A 328 -1.01 52.12 -46.26
C THR A 328 -0.53 51.48 -44.94
N SER A 329 0.64 50.84 -45.02
CA SER A 329 1.81 50.83 -44.10
C SER A 329 1.68 50.92 -42.57
N GLY A 330 2.44 50.06 -41.86
CA GLY A 330 3.26 50.48 -40.72
C GLY A 330 3.13 49.69 -39.41
N ASP A 331 4.13 48.84 -39.14
CA ASP A 331 4.83 48.56 -37.87
C ASP A 331 4.14 48.12 -36.54
N PHE A 332 4.88 47.25 -35.84
CA PHE A 332 5.01 47.06 -34.37
C PHE A 332 4.22 45.93 -33.64
N PRO A 333 4.71 45.44 -32.46
CA PRO A 333 5.02 44.04 -32.21
C PRO A 333 4.11 43.38 -31.14
N TRP A 334 4.17 42.05 -31.07
CA TRP A 334 3.35 41.25 -30.17
C TRP A 334 3.75 41.38 -28.69
N ASN A 335 2.93 42.06 -27.91
CA ASN A 335 2.87 41.98 -26.44
C ASN A 335 1.46 41.48 -26.07
N PHE A 336 1.32 40.22 -25.67
CA PHE A 336 0.07 39.68 -25.14
C PHE A 336 0.11 39.74 -23.60
N ASN A 337 -0.56 40.74 -23.05
CA ASN A 337 -1.17 40.68 -21.72
C ASN A 337 -2.65 40.32 -21.94
N LEU A 338 -3.10 39.21 -21.36
CA LEU A 338 -4.53 38.88 -21.25
C LEU A 338 -4.96 39.05 -19.80
N VAL A 339 -5.97 39.90 -19.61
CA VAL A 339 -6.78 40.08 -18.40
C VAL A 339 -7.69 38.88 -18.19
#